data_AF-A0A350XA83-F1
#
_entry.id   AF-A0A350XA83-F1
#
_cell.length_a   1.000
_cell.length_b   1.000
_cell.length_c   1.000
_cell.angle_alpha   90.00
_cell.angle_beta   90.00
_cell.angle_gamma   90.00
#
_symmetry.space_group_name_H-M   'P 1'
#
loop_
_entity.id
_entity.type
_entity.pdbx_description
1 polymer ?
#
loop_
_entity_poly.entity_id
_entity_poly.type
_entity_poly.pdbx_seq_one_letter_code
_entity_poly.pdbx_strand_id
1 'polypeptide(L)'
;MSSQPNQTTNFTTFADWCLHFDSLTEAAKHTVEVLLKYANTSDCYEADRILSNLTWLNLNYNQIADISPLIALTNLTWLNLNYNQIADISPLIALTNLTWLDLNYNQIA
;
A
#
# COMPACT_ATOMS: atom_id res chain seq x y z
N MET A 1 2.09 12.51 29.24
CA MET A 1 1.12 13.36 28.52
C MET A 1 1.87 14.12 27.44
N SER A 2 1.76 13.66 26.21
CA SER A 2 2.00 14.47 25.00
C SER A 2 1.24 13.77 23.88
N SER A 3 -0.08 13.96 23.88
CA SER A 3 -0.89 13.84 22.68
C SER A 3 -0.38 14.91 21.71
N GLN A 4 0.37 14.50 20.69
CA GLN A 4 0.65 15.35 19.54
C GLN A 4 -0.43 15.18 18.47
N PRO A 5 -0.82 16.29 17.82
CA PRO A 5 -2.06 16.43 17.05
C PRO A 5 -1.98 15.71 15.71
N ASN A 6 -3.14 15.41 15.13
CA ASN A 6 -3.37 15.13 13.70
C ASN A 6 -2.29 15.78 12.82
N GLN A 7 -1.26 15.02 12.46
CA GLN A 7 -0.43 15.32 11.30
C GLN A 7 -1.21 14.73 10.13
N THR A 8 -1.75 15.59 9.25
CA THR A 8 -2.10 15.19 7.89
C THR A 8 -0.80 14.70 7.24
N THR A 9 -0.50 13.41 7.36
CA THR A 9 0.68 12.79 6.79
C THR A 9 0.50 12.75 5.28
N ASN A 10 1.15 13.69 4.59
CA ASN A 10 1.16 13.74 3.14
C ASN A 10 2.23 12.77 2.61
N PHE A 11 1.96 11.47 2.71
CA PHE A 11 2.83 10.43 2.15
C PHE A 11 2.55 10.33 0.64
N THR A 12 3.57 10.53 -0.17
CA THR A 12 3.45 10.62 -1.64
C THR A 12 4.26 9.55 -2.37
N THR A 13 5.23 8.95 -1.68
CA THR A 13 6.07 7.84 -2.15
C THR A 13 5.92 6.63 -1.24
N PHE A 14 6.32 5.44 -1.70
CA PHE A 14 6.38 4.29 -0.80
C PHE A 14 7.46 4.50 0.28
N ALA A 15 8.56 5.18 -0.05
CA ALA A 15 9.60 5.52 0.91
C ALA A 15 9.05 6.33 2.09
N ASP A 16 8.12 7.26 1.86
CA ASP A 16 7.48 8.04 2.93
C ASP A 16 6.78 7.13 3.95
N TRP A 17 5.99 6.16 3.46
CA TRP A 17 5.31 5.17 4.30
C TRP A 17 6.30 4.31 5.08
N CYS A 18 7.34 3.82 4.41
CA CYS A 18 8.34 2.94 5.01
C CYS A 18 9.21 3.66 6.05
N LEU A 19 9.63 4.90 5.79
CA LEU A 19 10.48 5.67 6.71
C LEU A 19 9.73 6.10 7.99
N HIS A 20 8.40 6.23 7.91
CA HIS A 20 7.54 6.60 9.03
C HIS A 20 6.81 5.40 9.65
N PHE A 21 7.34 4.19 9.44
CA PHE A 21 6.74 2.91 9.86
C PHE A 21 6.19 2.92 11.28
N ASP A 22 6.95 3.43 12.26
CA ASP A 22 6.57 3.43 13.67
C ASP A 22 5.34 4.30 13.99
N SER A 23 5.03 5.27 13.13
CA SER A 23 3.88 6.16 13.28
C SER A 23 2.58 5.63 12.63
N LEU A 24 2.68 4.55 11.86
CA LEU A 24 1.57 3.97 11.12
C LEU A 24 0.63 3.17 12.04
N THR A 25 -0.61 2.99 11.59
CA THR A 25 -1.53 2.00 12.16
C THR A 25 -0.99 0.59 11.90
N GLU A 26 -1.38 -0.40 12.71
CA GLU A 26 -0.94 -1.79 12.50
C GLU A 26 -1.37 -2.34 11.14
N ALA A 27 -2.55 -1.93 10.64
CA ALA A 27 -3.01 -2.30 9.31
C ALA A 27 -2.14 -1.72 8.19
N ALA A 28 -1.72 -0.46 8.30
CA ALA A 28 -0.82 0.18 7.34
C ALA A 28 0.60 -0.40 7.43
N LYS A 29 1.11 -0.67 8.65
CA LYS A 29 2.40 -1.35 8.86
C LYS A 29 2.45 -2.69 8.14
N HIS A 30 1.41 -3.50 8.32
CA HIS A 30 1.32 -4.80 7.68
C HIS A 30 1.42 -4.70 6.15
N THR A 31 0.76 -3.72 5.53
CA THR A 31 0.88 -3.47 4.09
C THR A 31 2.29 -3.05 3.68
N VAL A 32 2.96 -2.21 4.48
CA VAL A 32 4.38 -1.86 4.25
C VAL A 32 5.28 -3.09 4.33
N GLU A 33 5.10 -3.95 5.32
CA GLU A 33 5.87 -5.21 5.45
C GLU A 33 5.67 -6.14 4.25
N VAL A 34 4.42 -6.29 3.79
CA VAL A 34 4.10 -7.08 2.58
C VAL A 34 4.82 -6.50 1.35
N LEU A 35 4.82 -5.18 1.17
CA LEU A 35 5.47 -4.52 0.05
C LEU A 35 7.00 -4.60 0.11
N LEU A 36 7.60 -4.47 1.29
CA LEU A 36 9.03 -4.69 1.51
C LEU A 36 9.44 -6.15 1.18
N LYS A 37 8.62 -7.11 1.61
CA LYS A 37 8.81 -8.53 1.28
C LYS A 37 8.71 -8.77 -0.23
N TYR A 38 7.73 -8.16 -0.91
CA TYR A 38 7.59 -8.25 -2.36
C TYR A 38 8.83 -7.68 -3.08
N ALA A 39 9.30 -6.51 -2.65
CA ALA A 39 10.49 -5.86 -3.19
C ALA A 39 11.80 -6.57 -2.80
N ASN A 40 11.74 -7.54 -1.89
CA ASN A 40 12.87 -8.30 -1.36
C ASN A 40 13.99 -7.39 -0.80
N THR A 41 13.60 -6.36 -0.04
CA THR A 41 14.52 -5.42 0.58
C THR A 41 13.92 -4.81 1.84
N SER A 42 14.77 -4.38 2.78
CA SER A 42 14.38 -3.57 3.93
C SER A 42 14.73 -2.08 3.76
N ASP A 43 15.40 -1.72 2.66
CA ASP A 43 15.73 -0.33 2.35
C ASP A 43 14.52 0.35 1.70
N CYS A 44 13.99 1.38 2.36
CA CYS A 44 12.80 2.09 1.93
C CYS A 44 12.94 2.76 0.56
N TYR A 45 14.12 3.29 0.22
CA TYR A 45 14.36 3.96 -1.06
C TYR A 45 14.56 2.93 -2.18
N GLU A 46 15.20 1.81 -1.88
CA GLU A 46 15.30 0.69 -2.82
C GLU A 46 13.92 0.12 -3.14
N ALA A 47 13.12 -0.13 -2.10
CA ALA A 47 11.75 -0.62 -2.26
C ALA A 47 10.90 0.37 -3.08
N ASP A 48 10.99 1.68 -2.79
CA ASP A 48 10.28 2.70 -3.56
C ASP A 48 10.67 2.68 -5.04
N ARG A 49 11.96 2.59 -5.36
CA ARG A 49 12.42 2.49 -6.75
C ARG A 49 11.89 1.24 -7.45
N ILE A 50 11.84 0.10 -6.75
CA ILE A 50 11.32 -1.15 -7.31
C ILE A 50 9.81 -1.04 -7.55
N LEU A 51 9.06 -0.68 -6.51
CA LEU A 51 7.61 -0.70 -6.50
C LEU A 51 7.01 0.36 -7.43
N SER A 52 7.57 1.57 -7.44
CA SER A 52 7.07 2.69 -8.27
C SER A 52 7.24 2.46 -9.77
N ASN A 53 8.05 1.48 -10.19
CA ASN A 53 8.22 1.09 -11.60
C ASN A 53 7.38 -0.13 -12.01
N LEU A 54 6.59 -0.71 -11.11
CA LEU A 54 5.77 -1.88 -11.45
C LEU A 54 4.57 -1.48 -12.32
N THR A 55 4.29 -2.32 -13.30
CA THR A 55 3.04 -2.29 -14.08
C THR A 55 2.06 -3.40 -13.67
N TRP A 56 2.55 -4.41 -12.94
CA TRP A 56 1.79 -5.55 -12.44
C TRP A 56 2.20 -5.84 -11.00
N LEU A 57 1.20 -6.02 -10.12
CA LEU A 57 1.42 -6.33 -8.71
C LEU A 57 0.37 -7.32 -8.22
N ASN A 58 0.82 -8.44 -7.66
CA ASN A 58 -0.04 -9.42 -7.02
C ASN A 58 0.21 -9.47 -5.51
N LEU A 59 -0.83 -9.08 -4.76
CA LEU A 59 -0.86 -9.06 -3.30
C LEU A 59 -1.99 -9.94 -2.75
N ASN A 60 -2.38 -10.99 -3.47
CA ASN A 60 -3.42 -11.89 -2.99
C ASN A 60 -3.04 -12.66 -1.72
N TYR A 61 -4.04 -13.01 -0.89
CA TYR A 61 -3.86 -13.81 0.32
C TYR A 61 -2.86 -13.22 1.34
N ASN A 62 -2.84 -11.89 1.48
CA ASN A 62 -1.93 -11.22 2.41
C ASN A 62 -2.59 -10.68 3.67
N GLN A 63 -3.90 -10.86 3.88
CA GLN A 63 -4.60 -10.29 5.05
C GLN A 63 -4.51 -8.76 5.13
N ILE A 64 -4.35 -8.09 3.99
CA ILE A 64 -4.26 -6.63 3.89
C ILE A 64 -5.62 -6.01 4.24
N ALA A 65 -5.64 -5.04 5.15
CA ALA A 65 -6.84 -4.27 5.50
C ALA A 65 -6.75 -2.80 5.07
N ASP A 66 -5.55 -2.21 5.11
CA ASP A 66 -5.29 -0.81 4.73
C ASP A 66 -4.38 -0.76 3.50
N ILE A 67 -4.91 -0.27 2.38
CA ILE A 67 -4.19 -0.14 1.10
C ILE A 67 -3.65 1.28 0.85
N SER A 68 -3.66 2.16 1.86
CA SER A 68 -3.10 3.51 1.72
C SER A 68 -1.63 3.55 1.28
N PRO A 69 -0.75 2.60 1.66
CA PRO A 69 0.62 2.57 1.13
C PRO A 69 0.75 2.36 -0.38
N LEU A 70 -0.32 1.94 -1.08
CA LEU A 70 -0.29 1.69 -2.52
C LEU A 70 -0.45 2.97 -3.35
N ILE A 71 -0.83 4.11 -2.77
CA ILE A 71 -1.19 5.33 -3.53
C ILE A 71 -0.08 5.85 -4.46
N ALA A 72 1.19 5.56 -4.15
CA ALA A 72 2.33 6.00 -4.93
C ALA A 72 2.60 5.14 -6.18
N LEU A 73 2.01 3.93 -6.26
CA LEU A 73 2.29 2.93 -7.31
C LEU A 73 1.51 3.20 -8.60
N THR A 74 1.52 4.46 -9.04
CA THR A 74 0.66 4.99 -10.12
C THR A 74 0.92 4.39 -11.50
N ASN A 75 2.05 3.71 -11.70
CA ASN A 75 2.37 2.99 -12.93
C ASN A 75 1.66 1.63 -13.07
N LEU A 76 0.96 1.17 -12.02
CA LEU A 76 0.24 -0.11 -12.05
C LEU A 76 -0.88 -0.07 -13.10
N THR A 77 -0.87 -1.09 -13.95
CA THR A 77 -1.92 -1.39 -14.94
C THR A 77 -2.75 -2.60 -14.54
N TRP A 78 -2.21 -3.44 -13.66
CA TRP A 78 -2.82 -4.66 -13.17
C TRP A 78 -2.52 -4.81 -11.67
N LEU A 79 -3.57 -4.98 -10.87
CA LEU A 79 -3.47 -5.15 -9.42
C LEU A 79 -4.39 -6.26 -8.93
N ASN A 80 -3.82 -7.30 -8.30
CA ASN A 80 -4.59 -8.33 -7.62
C ASN A 80 -4.50 -8.16 -6.11
N LEU A 81 -5.65 -7.91 -5.50
CA LEU A 81 -5.86 -7.77 -4.05
C LEU A 81 -6.88 -8.80 -3.54
N ASN A 82 -7.13 -9.89 -4.26
CA ASN A 82 -8.12 -10.88 -3.83
C ASN A 82 -7.72 -11.63 -2.55
N TYR A 83 -8.71 -12.10 -1.80
CA TYR A 83 -8.51 -12.76 -0.50
C TYR A 83 -7.71 -11.91 0.50
N ASN A 84 -8.20 -10.69 0.73
CA ASN A 84 -7.69 -9.78 1.75
C ASN A 84 -8.84 -9.34 2.68
N GLN A 85 -8.64 -8.30 3.48
CA GLN A 85 -9.58 -7.79 4.49
C GLN A 85 -9.95 -6.32 4.22
N ILE A 86 -9.90 -5.90 2.95
CA ILE A 86 -10.07 -4.51 2.54
C ILE A 86 -11.56 -4.14 2.62
N ALA A 87 -11.86 -3.05 3.32
CA ALA A 87 -13.21 -2.47 3.37
C ALA A 87 -13.29 -1.13 2.64
N ASP A 88 -12.23 -0.32 2.71
CA ASP A 88 -12.12 0.97 2.03
C ASP A 88 -11.18 0.88 0.82
N ILE A 89 -11.72 1.17 -0.36
CA ILE A 89 -10.97 1.19 -1.63
C ILE A 89 -10.62 2.60 -2.11
N SER A 90 -10.96 3.64 -1.34
CA SER A 90 -10.70 5.04 -1.69
C SER A 90 -9.24 5.31 -2.08
N PRO A 91 -8.21 4.67 -1.47
CA PRO A 91 -6.82 4.86 -1.89
C PRO A 91 -6.53 4.49 -3.36
N LEU A 92 -7.33 3.60 -3.97
CA LEU A 92 -7.14 3.20 -5.37
C LEU A 92 -7.41 4.34 -6.37
N ILE A 93 -8.01 5.46 -5.95
CA ILE A 93 -8.28 6.61 -6.82
C ILE A 93 -6.99 7.20 -7.43
N ALA A 94 -5.84 7.03 -6.77
CA ALA A 94 -4.55 7.48 -7.28
C ALA A 94 -4.01 6.61 -8.43
N LEU A 95 -4.46 5.35 -8.53
CA LEU A 95 -3.96 4.37 -9.50
C LEU A 95 -4.68 4.48 -10.85
N THR A 96 -4.55 5.65 -11.45
CA THR A 96 -5.28 6.05 -12.68
C THR A 96 -4.96 5.22 -13.92
N ASN A 97 -3.85 4.48 -13.93
CA ASN A 97 -3.45 3.60 -15.04
C ASN A 97 -4.02 2.17 -14.94
N LEU A 98 -4.75 1.82 -13.87
CA LEU A 98 -5.29 0.48 -13.70
C LEU A 98 -6.30 0.13 -14.81
N THR A 99 -6.00 -0.97 -15.51
CA THR A 99 -6.88 -1.58 -16.52
C THR A 99 -7.48 -2.90 -16.03
N TRP A 100 -6.88 -3.49 -15.01
CA TRP A 100 -7.35 -4.72 -14.38
C TRP A 100 -7.17 -4.65 -12.86
N LEU A 101 -8.22 -5.00 -12.13
CA LEU A 101 -8.27 -4.99 -10.68
C LEU A 101 -9.11 -6.18 -10.19
N ASP A 102 -8.54 -7.00 -9.30
CA ASP A 102 -9.28 -8.06 -8.61
C ASP A 102 -9.33 -7.77 -7.11
N LEU A 103 -10.55 -7.59 -6.61
CA LEU A 103 -10.89 -7.33 -5.21
C LEU A 103 -11.79 -8.42 -4.62
N ASN A 104 -11.94 -9.57 -5.30
CA ASN A 104 -12.78 -10.65 -4.80
C ASN A 104 -12.35 -11.11 -3.40
N TYR A 105 -13.31 -11.56 -2.59
CA TYR A 105 -13.04 -12.03 -1.22
C TYR A 105 -12.35 -10.96 -0.35
N ASN A 106 -12.89 -9.74 -0.39
CA ASN A 106 -12.61 -8.65 0.55
C ASN A 106 -13.89 -8.31 1.34
N GLN A 107 -13.83 -7.25 2.16
CA GLN A 107 -14.92 -6.79 3.03
C GLN A 107 -15.58 -5.50 2.50
N ILE A 108 -15.59 -5.35 1.17
CA ILE A 108 -16.15 -4.17 0.48
C ILE A 108 -17.68 -4.25 0.51
N ALA A 109 -18.33 -3.16 0.91
CA ALA A 109 -19.78 -3.03 0.99
C ALA A 109 -20.35 -2.13 -0.11
#